data_AF-A0A7R9BYT9-F1
#
_entry.id   AF-A0A7R9BYT9-F1
#
_cell.length_a   1.000
_cell.length_b   1.000
_cell.length_c   1.000
_cell.angle_alpha   90.00
_cell.angle_beta   90.00
_cell.angle_gamma   90.00
#
_symmetry.space_group_name_H-M   'P 1'
#
loop_
_entity.id
_entity.type
_entity.pdbx_description
1 polymer ?
#
loop_
_entity_poly.entity_id
_entity_poly.type
_entity_poly.pdbx_seq_one_letter_code
_entity_poly.pdbx_strand_id
1 'polypeptide(L)' 'MTKVGEGEWGPDADDDETSLGLVTTNSTGVEVTGLKPFTLYTFRVAAVNGLGPSRPSLASYALATMREDLT' A
#
# COMPACT_ATOMS: atom_id res chain seq x y z
N MET A 1 3.61 -12.62 -20.05
CA MET A 1 3.16 -13.62 -19.06
C MET A 1 4.37 -14.31 -18.45
N THR A 2 4.67 -14.09 -17.17
CA THR A 2 5.25 -15.14 -16.29
C THR A 2 4.76 -14.86 -14.87
N LYS A 3 4.08 -15.86 -14.31
CA LYS A 3 3.48 -15.90 -12.98
C LYS A 3 4.54 -16.41 -12.00
N VAL A 4 4.72 -15.74 -10.86
CA VAL A 4 5.34 -16.33 -9.67
C VAL A 4 4.34 -16.24 -8.53
N GLY A 5 3.74 -17.39 -8.17
CA GLY A 5 3.39 -17.65 -6.78
C GLY A 5 4.69 -18.03 -6.07
N GLU A 6 4.81 -18.06 -4.74
CA GLU A 6 3.90 -18.75 -3.82
C GLU A 6 4.01 -18.13 -2.41
N GLY A 7 2.87 -18.07 -1.74
CA GLY A 7 2.63 -17.53 -0.41
C GLY A 7 1.14 -17.24 -0.36
N GLU A 8 0.36 -18.18 0.15
CA GLU A 8 -1.09 -18.23 0.06
C GLU A 8 -1.76 -16.97 0.61
N TRP A 9 -2.15 -16.07 -0.30
CA TRP A 9 -3.16 -15.04 -0.07
C TRP A 9 -4.44 -15.52 -0.74
N GLY A 10 -5.42 -15.91 0.07
CA GLY A 10 -6.80 -16.02 -0.37
C GLY A 10 -7.73 -16.09 0.84
N PRO A 11 -8.99 -15.61 0.76
CA PRO A 11 -9.67 -14.95 -0.36
C PRO A 11 -10.38 -13.66 0.08
N ASP A 12 -9.67 -12.67 0.61
CA ASP A 12 -10.22 -11.30 0.79
C ASP A 12 -9.49 -10.32 -0.13
N ALA A 13 -9.16 -10.80 -1.34
CA ALA A 13 -8.87 -9.93 -2.46
C ALA A 13 -10.18 -9.28 -2.92
N ASP A 14 -10.81 -8.48 -2.04
CA ASP A 14 -11.51 -7.30 -2.51
C ASP A 14 -10.44 -6.47 -3.22
N ASP A 15 -10.59 -6.29 -4.54
CA ASP A 15 -9.60 -5.74 -5.45
C ASP A 15 -9.41 -4.21 -5.29
N ASP A 16 -9.41 -3.72 -4.06
CA ASP A 16 -9.17 -2.32 -3.71
C ASP A 16 -7.81 -2.13 -3.00
N GLU A 17 -6.94 -3.13 -2.99
CA GLU A 17 -5.54 -2.92 -2.60
C GLU A 17 -4.81 -2.19 -3.74
N THR A 18 -4.96 -0.86 -3.74
CA THR A 18 -4.08 0.06 -4.47
C THR A 18 -2.65 -0.22 -4.02
N SER A 19 -1.99 -1.15 -4.72
CA SER A 19 -0.62 -1.54 -4.47
C SER A 19 0.27 -0.35 -4.78
N LEU A 20 0.53 0.46 -3.76
CA LEU A 20 1.39 1.63 -3.87
C LEU A 20 2.79 1.14 -4.21
N GLY A 21 3.33 1.71 -5.29
CA GLY A 21 4.48 1.20 -6.01
C GLY A 21 5.66 0.85 -5.10
N LEU A 22 6.33 -0.25 -5.46
CA LEU A 22 7.60 -0.65 -4.87
C LEU A 22 8.58 0.54 -4.90
N VAL A 23 8.93 1.05 -3.72
CA VAL A 23 9.95 2.09 -3.58
C VAL A 23 11.32 1.41 -3.70
N THR A 24 11.99 1.60 -4.84
CA THR A 24 13.30 1.01 -5.13
C THR A 24 14.48 1.85 -4.65
N THR A 25 14.20 3.00 -4.04
CA THR A 25 15.20 3.90 -3.48
C THR A 25 15.42 3.58 -2.00
N ASN A 26 16.60 3.93 -1.47
CA ASN A 26 16.86 3.86 -0.03
C ASN A 26 16.25 5.05 0.74
N SER A 27 15.15 5.61 0.21
CA SER A 27 14.40 6.70 0.81
C SER A 27 13.42 6.17 1.84
N THR A 28 13.30 6.87 2.97
CA THR A 28 12.29 6.58 3.99
C THR A 28 11.02 7.42 3.80
N GLY A 29 10.86 8.07 2.65
CA GLY A 29 9.68 8.86 2.31
C GLY A 29 9.14 8.49 0.93
N VAL A 30 7.82 8.38 0.83
CA VAL A 30 7.06 8.13 -0.40
C VAL A 30 5.83 9.02 -0.44
N GLU A 31 5.51 9.56 -1.61
CA GLU A 31 4.26 10.27 -1.85
C GLU A 31 3.22 9.31 -2.42
N VAL A 32 2.06 9.28 -1.78
CA VAL A 32 0.93 8.42 -2.16
C VAL A 32 -0.14 9.29 -2.79
N THR A 33 -0.34 9.13 -4.10
CA THR A 33 -1.28 9.92 -4.90
C THR A 33 -2.39 9.05 -5.47
N GLY A 34 -3.44 9.66 -6.01
CA GLY A 34 -4.56 8.92 -6.64
C GLY A 34 -5.52 8.24 -5.66
N LEU A 35 -5.50 8.63 -4.39
CA LEU A 35 -6.44 8.13 -3.38
C LEU A 35 -7.85 8.65 -3.65
N LYS A 36 -8.85 7.78 -3.49
CA LYS A 36 -10.28 8.16 -3.57
C LYS A 36 -10.58 9.27 -2.55
N PRO A 37 -11.28 10.35 -2.94
CA PRO A 37 -11.73 11.39 -2.00
C PRO A 37 -12.64 10.82 -0.91
N PHE A 38 -12.70 11.50 0.23
CA PHE A 38 -13.57 11.15 1.37
C PHE A 38 -13.46 9.67 1.81
N THR A 39 -12.26 9.10 1.73
CA THR A 39 -12.00 7.68 2.05
C THR A 39 -10.95 7.59 3.16
N LEU A 40 -11.18 6.67 4.11
CA LEU A 40 -10.28 6.43 5.23
C LEU A 40 -9.17 5.44 4.80
N TYR A 41 -7.91 5.82 5.02
CA TYR A 41 -6.76 4.98 4.70
C TYR A 41 -5.88 4.74 5.93
N THR A 42 -5.24 3.57 5.95
CA THR A 42 -4.14 3.22 6.83
C THR A 42 -2.98 2.68 6.01
N PHE A 43 -1.75 2.95 6.44
CA PHE A 43 -0.55 2.52 5.71
C PHE A 43 0.26 1.53 6.52
N ARG A 44 0.88 0.57 5.83
CA ARG A 44 1.90 -0.34 6.35
C ARG A 44 3.12 -0.31 5.44
N VAL A 45 4.30 -0.53 6.00
CA VAL A 45 5.55 -0.54 5.25
C VAL A 45 6.29 -1.86 5.51
N ALA A 46 6.85 -2.44 4.45
CA ALA A 46 7.79 -3.55 4.53
C ALA A 46 9.08 -3.17 3.80
N ALA A 47 10.22 -3.32 4.46
CA ALA A 47 11.53 -3.15 3.83
C ALA A 47 11.89 -4.41 3.05
N VAL A 48 12.54 -4.25 1.89
CA VAL A 48 12.99 -5.36 1.03
C VAL A 48 14.51 -5.28 0.85
N ASN A 49 15.20 -6.41 0.99
CA ASN A 49 16.62 -6.54 0.64
C ASN A 49 16.83 -7.69 -0.36
N GLY A 50 18.09 -8.03 -0.68
CA GLY A 50 18.41 -9.11 -1.63
C GLY A 50 17.94 -10.52 -1.22
N LEU A 51 17.54 -10.71 0.04
CA LEU A 51 16.95 -11.97 0.55
C LEU A 51 15.42 -11.95 0.53
N GLY A 52 14.80 -10.77 0.37
CA GLY A 52 13.36 -10.62 0.29
C GLY A 52 12.77 -9.56 1.23
N PRO A 53 11.44 -9.55 1.40
CA PRO A 53 10.73 -8.60 2.26
C PRO A 53 10.84 -8.96 3.74
N SER A 54 10.84 -7.94 4.59
CA SER A 54 10.64 -8.03 6.04
C SER A 54 9.15 -8.19 6.39
N ARG A 55 8.86 -8.44 7.67
CA ARG A 55 7.47 -8.39 8.18
C ARG A 55 6.93 -6.95 8.05
N PRO A 56 5.67 -6.76 7.63
CA PRO A 56 5.06 -5.44 7.61
C PRO A 56 5.07 -4.75 8.98
N SER A 57 5.17 -3.43 8.98
CA SER A 57 5.02 -2.61 10.17
C SER A 57 3.61 -2.72 10.77
N LEU A 58 3.46 -2.17 11.99
CA LEU A 58 2.13 -1.81 12.48
C LEU A 58 1.47 -0.81 11.52
N ALA A 59 0.14 -0.82 11.47
CA ALA A 59 -0.63 0.14 10.71
C ALA A 59 -0.43 1.56 11.27
N SER A 60 -0.40 2.55 10.37
CA SER A 60 -0.48 3.95 10.76
C SER A 60 -1.83 4.28 11.42
N TYR A 61 -1.92 5.47 12.00
CA TYR A 61 -3.22 6.06 12.31
C TYR A 61 -4.05 6.20 11.03
N ALA A 62 -5.36 6.03 11.17
CA ALA A 62 -6.29 6.14 10.07
C ALA A 62 -6.54 7.63 9.73
N LEU A 63 -6.40 7.98 8.46
CA LEU A 63 -6.53 9.36 7.97
C LEU A 63 -7.56 9.41 6.83
N ALA A 64 -8.40 10.43 6.80
CA ALA A 64 -9.35 10.62 5.70
C ALA A 64 -8.79 11.57 4.65
N THR A 65 -8.97 11.23 3.37
CA THR A 65 -8.73 12.16 2.27
C THR A 65 -9.81 13.25 2.23
N MET A 66 -9.44 14.43 1.72
CA MET A 66 -10.39 15.53 1.55
C MET A 66 -11.52 15.10 0.60
N ARG A 67 -12.72 15.64 0.82
CA ARG A 67 -13.81 15.56 -0.15
C ARG A 67 -13.60 16.66 -1.19
N GLU A 68 -13.90 16.38 -2.45
CA GLU A 68 -14.09 17.41 -3.46
C GLU A 68 -15.30 18.26 -3.03
N ASP A 69 -15.08 19.55 -2.76
CA ASP A 69 -16.14 20.45 -2.33
C ASP A 69 -17.25 20.48 -3.40
N LEU A 70 -18.50 20.27 -2.98
CA LEU A 70 -19.66 20.46 -3.85
C LEU A 70 -19.82 21.96 -4.08
N THR A 71 -19.19 22.49 -5.13
CA THR A 71 -19.45 23.83 -5.66
C THR A 71 -20.68 23.84 -6.55
#